data_AF-A0A940TNZ5-F1
#
_entry.id   AF-A0A940TNZ5-F1
#
_cell.length_a   1.000
_cell.length_b   1.000
_cell.length_c   1.000
_cell.angle_alpha   90.00
_cell.angle_beta   90.00
_cell.angle_gamma   90.00
#
_symmetry.space_group_name_H-M   'P 1'
#
loop_
_entity.id
_entity.type
_entity.pdbx_description
1 polymer ?
#
loop_
_entity_poly.entity_id
_entity_poly.type
_entity_poly.pdbx_seq_one_letter_code
_entity_poly.pdbx_strand_id
1 'polypeptide(L)' 'MTLEQFIRKNRRELDEAIQRKYPKVKRLNDDERRVWILTDEFFYVWAKSAGVKF' A
#
# COMPACT_ATOMS: atom_id res chain seq x y z
N MET A 1 -7.59 -0.13 -12.43
CA MET A 1 -7.89 0.36 -11.07
C MET A 1 -7.02 1.57 -10.79
N THR A 2 -7.51 2.60 -10.09
CA THR A 2 -6.63 3.70 -9.64
C THR A 2 -5.93 3.32 -8.34
N LEU A 3 -4.84 4.01 -8.01
CA LEU A 3 -4.12 3.80 -6.76
C LEU A 3 -5.01 4.06 -5.53
N GLU A 4 -5.85 5.09 -5.58
CA GLU A 4 -6.81 5.37 -4.50
C GLU A 4 -7.83 4.24 -4.31
N GLN A 5 -8.36 3.69 -5.41
CA GLN A 5 -9.28 2.55 -5.34
C GLN A 5 -8.60 1.32 -4.75
N PHE A 6 -7.34 1.07 -5.11
CA PHE A 6 -6.54 -0.02 -4.56
C PHE A 6 -6.31 0.16 -3.06
N ILE A 7 -5.92 1.36 -2.62
CA ILE A 7 -5.72 1.67 -1.21
C ILE A 7 -7.03 1.51 -0.43
N ARG A 8 -8.16 2.00 -0.94
CA ARG A 8 -9.46 1.85 -0.27
C ARG A 8 -9.88 0.38 -0.16
N LYS A 9 -9.69 -0.42 -1.22
CA LYS A 9 -10.07 -1.84 -1.23
C LYS A 9 -9.19 -2.68 -0.31
N ASN A 10 -7.89 -2.39 -0.24
CA ASN A 10 -6.91 -3.22 0.48
C ASN A 10 -6.37 -2.54 1.73
N ARG A 11 -7.07 -1.53 2.28
CA ARG A 11 -6.52 -0.66 3.34
C ARG A 11 -6.00 -1.46 4.54
N ARG A 12 -6.82 -2.40 5.00
CA ARG A 12 -6.50 -3.26 6.14
C ARG A 12 -5.32 -4.19 5.84
N GLU A 13 -5.34 -4.86 4.69
CA GLU A 13 -4.27 -5.79 4.30
C GLU A 13 -2.93 -5.06 4.06
N LEU A 14 -2.97 -3.85 3.49
CA LEU A 14 -1.81 -2.97 3.35
C LEU A 14 -1.26 -2.58 4.73
N ASP A 15 -2.12 -2.17 5.66
CA ASP A 15 -1.69 -1.83 7.02
C ASP A 15 -1.04 -3.02 7.72
N GLU A 16 -1.66 -4.20 7.65
CA GLU A 16 -1.12 -5.42 8.25
C GLU A 16 0.23 -5.81 7.61
N ALA A 17 0.34 -5.74 6.28
CA ALA A 17 1.58 -6.05 5.56
C ALA A 17 2.70 -5.03 5.86
N ILE A 18 2.38 -3.73 5.91
CA ILE A 18 3.33 -2.67 6.26
C ILE A 18 3.76 -2.82 7.72
N GLN A 19 2.84 -3.05 8.66
CA GLN A 19 3.18 -3.24 10.07
C GLN A 19 4.00 -4.51 10.32
N ARG A 20 3.72 -5.60 9.58
CA ARG A 20 4.49 -6.84 9.68
C ARG A 20 5.94 -6.64 9.23
N LYS A 21 6.16 -5.88 8.15
CA LYS A 21 7.50 -5.57 7.62
C LYS A 21 8.19 -4.44 8.42
N TYR A 22 7.41 -3.50 8.93
CA TYR A 22 7.85 -2.29 9.64
C TYR A 22 7.04 -2.06 10.93
N PRO A 23 7.33 -2.81 12.01
CA PRO A 23 6.50 -2.82 13.24
C PRO A 23 6.51 -1.49 14.02
N LYS A 24 7.39 -0.54 13.67
CA LYS A 24 7.43 0.79 14.28
C LYS A 24 6.40 1.75 13.67
N VAL A 25 5.81 1.41 12.53
CA VAL A 25 4.77 2.20 11.86
C VAL A 25 3.44 1.97 12.57
N LYS A 26 2.86 2.99 13.19
CA LYS A 26 1.66 2.84 14.05
C LYS A 26 0.35 3.27 13.39
N ARG A 27 0.37 4.34 12.60
CA ARG A 27 -0.81 4.87 11.91
C ARG A 27 -0.39 5.24 10.51
N LEU A 28 -1.16 4.80 9.54
CA LEU A 28 -1.00 5.11 8.13
C LEU A 28 -2.25 5.82 7.65
N ASN A 29 -2.09 6.97 7.02
CA ASN A 29 -3.14 7.56 6.20
C ASN A 29 -2.98 7.11 4.72
N ASP A 30 -3.91 7.51 3.85
CA ASP A 30 -3.86 7.07 2.45
C ASP A 30 -2.66 7.64 1.69
N ASP A 31 -2.17 8.83 2.06
CA ASP A 31 -0.93 9.41 1.51
C ASP A 31 0.31 8.61 1.91
N GLU A 32 0.41 8.19 3.17
CA GLU A 32 1.52 7.36 3.62
C GLU A 32 1.48 5.99 2.94
N ARG A 33 0.30 5.38 2.79
CA ARG A 33 0.16 4.14 2.01
C ARG A 33 0.59 4.33 0.57
N ARG A 34 0.24 5.47 -0.04
CA ARG A 34 0.67 5.83 -1.40
C ARG A 34 2.20 5.92 -1.49
N VAL A 35 2.85 6.57 -0.52
CA VAL A 35 4.31 6.63 -0.46
C VAL A 35 4.89 5.22 -0.39
N TRP A 36 4.42 4.38 0.54
CA TRP A 36 4.89 2.99 0.65
C TRP A 36 4.75 2.20 -0.65
N ILE A 37 3.61 2.31 -1.34
CA ILE A 37 3.36 1.63 -2.61
C ILE A 37 4.30 2.13 -3.72
N LEU A 38 4.70 3.40 -3.70
CA LEU A 38 5.56 3.98 -4.73
C LEU A 38 7.06 3.78 -4.42
N THR A 39 7.44 3.61 -3.15
CA THR A 39 8.85 3.53 -2.73
C THR A 39 9.34 2.12 -2.49
N ASP A 40 8.47 1.19 -2.09
CA ASP A 40 8.85 -0.18 -1.78
C ASP A 40 8.45 -1.13 -2.91
N GLU A 41 9.42 -1.88 -3.43
CA GLU A 41 9.23 -2.76 -4.59
C GLU A 41 8.13 -3.81 -4.37
N PHE A 42 8.02 -4.36 -3.16
CA PHE A 42 7.01 -5.38 -2.85
C PHE A 42 5.60 -4.81 -2.97
N PHE A 43 5.36 -3.64 -2.38
CA PHE A 43 4.04 -2.98 -2.47
C PHE A 43 3.75 -2.46 -3.88
N TYR A 44 4.76 -1.97 -4.59
CA TYR A 44 4.64 -1.55 -5.99
C TYR A 44 4.22 -2.71 -6.90
N VAL A 45 4.92 -3.85 -6.82
CA VAL A 45 4.63 -5.04 -7.62
C VAL A 45 3.26 -5.61 -7.27
N TRP A 46 2.88 -5.63 -5.99
CA TRP A 46 1.54 -6.06 -5.58
C TRP A 46 0.45 -5.18 -6.20
N ALA A 47 0.56 -3.86 -6.09
CA ALA A 47 -0.38 -2.93 -6.70
C ALA A 47 -0.42 -3.06 -8.23
N LYS A 48 0.74 -3.23 -8.89
CA LYS A 48 0.84 -3.47 -10.33
C LYS A 48 0.14 -4.76 -10.76
N SER A 49 0.34 -5.85 -10.01
CA SER A 49 -0.31 -7.15 -10.24
C SER A 49 -1.83 -7.07 -10.07
N ALA A 50 -2.32 -6.22 -9.17
CA ALA A 50 -3.74 -5.94 -9.01
C ALA A 50 -4.34 -5.07 -10.14
N GLY A 51 -3.54 -4.59 -11.09
CA GLY A 51 -3.99 -3.77 -12.21
C GLY A 51 -4.13 -2.28 -11.88
N VAL A 52 -3.34 -1.79 -10.91
CA VAL A 52 -3.18 -0.36 -10.66
C VAL A 52 -2.44 0.29 -11.82
N LYS A 53 -2.98 1.41 -12.32
CA LYS A 53 -2.28 2.31 -13.24
C LYS A 53 -1.60 3.40 -12.40
N PHE A 54 -0.28 3.51 -12.54
CA PHE A 54 0.56 4.50 -11.85
C PHE A 54 0.74 5.76 -12.68
#